data_AF-A0A524MU00-F1
#
_entry.id   AF-A0A524MU00-F1
#
_cell.length_a   1.000
_cell.length_b   1.000
_cell.length_c   1.000
_cell.angle_alpha   90.00
_cell.angle_beta   90.00
_cell.angle_gamma   90.00
#
_symmetry.space_group_name_H-M   'P 1'
#
loop_
_entity.id
_entity.type
_entity.pdbx_description
1 polymer ?
#
loop_
_entity_poly.entity_id
_entity_poly.type
_entity_poly.pdbx_seq_one_letter_code
_entity_poly.pdbx_strand_id
1 'polypeptide(L)'
;MGVLTSDPLLVLFVVVALGAALARVRIKGVGLGPAAALFAGLAVSAINPDLAELPAIIPLFGLALFIYTIGLASGPAFFGGLRQDGVRVAIAVVFLLAAIGLTVGGVSALFGFDPGARAWLFAGSQTNTPALSAALAQLAP
;
A
#
# COMPACT_ATOMS: atom_id res chain seq x y z
N MET A 1 22.21 19.47 1.76
CA MET A 1 21.42 18.83 0.69
C MET A 1 22.22 17.77 -0.07
N GLY A 2 23.48 18.01 -0.47
CA GLY A 2 24.27 17.02 -1.23
C GLY A 2 24.46 15.62 -0.61
N VAL A 3 24.60 15.49 0.72
CA VAL A 3 24.80 14.17 1.37
C VAL A 3 23.53 13.32 1.37
N LEU A 4 22.34 13.92 1.47
CA LEU A 4 21.07 13.18 1.51
C LEU A 4 20.69 12.63 0.13
N THR A 5 21.00 13.36 -0.93
CA THR A 5 20.78 12.92 -2.32
C THR A 5 21.83 11.90 -2.77
N SER A 6 22.99 11.86 -2.12
CA SER A 6 24.07 10.92 -2.46
C SER A 6 23.86 9.52 -1.86
N ASP A 7 23.15 9.41 -0.72
CA ASP A 7 22.93 8.15 0.00
C ASP A 7 21.43 7.88 0.24
N PRO A 8 20.76 7.17 -0.68
CA PRO A 8 19.33 6.84 -0.58
C PRO A 8 18.96 6.04 0.69
N LEU A 9 19.91 5.28 1.25
CA LEU A 9 19.73 4.55 2.51
C LEU A 9 19.56 5.48 3.70
N LEU A 10 20.22 6.64 3.68
CA LEU A 10 20.11 7.62 4.75
C LEU A 10 18.73 8.29 4.73
N VAL A 11 18.18 8.54 3.54
CA VAL A 11 16.79 9.00 3.36
C VAL A 11 15.81 7.97 3.91
N LEU A 12 15.99 6.69 3.57
CA LEU A 12 15.16 5.60 4.09
C LEU A 12 15.19 5.55 5.62
N PHE A 13 16.38 5.66 6.23
CA PHE A 13 16.52 5.65 7.69
C PHE A 13 15.80 6.84 8.34
N VAL A 14 15.92 8.04 7.77
CA VAL A 14 15.21 9.23 8.24
C VAL A 14 13.71 9.04 8.16
N VAL A 15 13.19 8.53 7.03
CA VAL A 15 11.75 8.28 6.84
C VAL A 15 11.23 7.26 7.85
N VAL A 16 11.96 6.16 8.06
CA VAL A 16 11.58 5.12 9.04
C VAL A 16 11.65 5.66 10.47
N ALA A 17 12.70 6.41 10.82
CA ALA A 17 12.84 6.99 12.15
C ALA A 17 11.73 8.02 12.46
N LEU A 18 11.44 8.92 11.51
CA LEU A 18 10.33 9.87 11.62
C LEU A 18 9.00 9.14 11.72
N GLY A 19 8.76 8.17 10.82
CA GLY A 19 7.55 7.36 10.83
C GLY A 19 7.33 6.64 12.16
N ALA A 20 8.39 6.05 12.72
CA ALA A 20 8.34 5.38 14.03
C ALA A 20 8.12 6.36 15.18
N ALA A 21 8.66 7.58 15.11
CA ALA A 21 8.39 8.63 16.10
C ALA A 21 6.93 9.10 16.02
N LEU A 22 6.44 9.39 14.81
CA LEU A 22 5.05 9.79 14.52
C LEU A 22 4.04 8.70 14.92
N ALA A 23 4.38 7.41 14.74
CA ALA A 23 3.52 6.30 15.11
C ALA A 23 3.22 6.24 16.62
N ARG A 24 4.11 6.78 17.48
CA ARG A 24 3.91 6.84 18.94
C ARG A 24 3.00 7.98 19.37
N VAL A 25 2.84 9.01 18.53
CA VAL A 25 1.95 10.14 18.84
C VAL A 25 0.51 9.65 18.79
N ARG A 26 -0.18 9.76 19.93
CA ARG A 26 -1.60 9.43 20.07
C ARG A 26 -2.37 10.70 20.36
N ILE A 27 -3.41 10.95 19.57
CA ILE A 27 -4.32 12.07 19.78
C ILE A 27 -5.66 11.48 20.20
N LYS A 28 -6.14 11.83 21.40
CA LYS A 28 -7.42 11.35 21.95
C LYS A 28 -7.58 9.82 21.92
N GLY A 29 -6.50 9.07 22.16
CA GLY A 29 -6.50 7.59 22.16
C GLY A 29 -6.34 6.94 20.78
N VAL A 30 -6.39 7.71 19.69
CA VAL A 30 -6.14 7.22 18.32
C VAL A 30 -4.68 7.48 17.95
N GLY A 31 -3.97 6.44 17.53
CA GLY A 31 -2.60 6.54 16.99
C GLY A 31 -2.60 6.38 15.47
N LEU A 32 -1.63 6.99 14.80
CA LEU A 32 -1.46 6.82 13.34
C LEU A 32 -1.02 5.40 12.96
N GLY A 33 -0.44 4.65 13.90
CA GLY A 33 -0.01 3.27 13.68
C GLY A 33 1.00 3.17 12.53
N PRO A 34 0.99 2.07 11.74
CA PRO A 34 1.89 1.88 10.61
C PRO A 34 1.78 2.97 9.52
N ALA A 35 0.61 3.61 9.39
CA ALA A 35 0.40 4.66 8.39
C ALA A 35 1.29 5.90 8.63
N ALA A 36 1.81 6.10 9.85
CA ALA A 36 2.76 7.17 10.15
C ALA A 36 4.01 7.13 9.27
N ALA A 37 4.50 5.94 8.90
CA ALA A 37 5.66 5.81 8.01
C ALA A 37 5.36 6.27 6.58
N LEU A 38 4.14 6.01 6.08
CA LEU A 38 3.67 6.52 4.79
C LEU A 38 3.65 8.06 4.80
N PHE A 39 3.03 8.66 5.82
CA PHE A 39 2.94 10.12 5.92
C PHE A 39 4.31 10.78 6.11
N ALA A 40 5.23 10.15 6.86
CA ALA A 40 6.60 10.61 6.96
C ALA A 40 7.32 10.59 5.60
N GLY A 41 7.16 9.51 4.83
CA GLY A 41 7.72 9.41 3.47
C GLY A 41 7.15 10.46 2.52
N LEU A 42 5.84 10.67 2.54
CA LEU A 42 5.16 11.71 1.75
C LEU A 42 5.66 13.11 2.13
N ALA A 43 5.81 13.40 3.42
CA ALA A 43 6.30 14.70 3.89
C ALA A 43 7.75 14.95 3.46
N VAL A 44 8.63 13.95 3.58
CA VAL A 44 10.03 14.05 3.15
C VAL A 44 10.12 14.24 1.63
N SER A 45 9.35 13.47 0.86
CA SER A 45 9.30 13.58 -0.60
C SER A 45 8.69 14.91 -1.08
N ALA A 46 7.72 15.46 -0.36
CA ALA A 46 7.12 16.76 -0.68
C ALA A 46 8.10 17.94 -0.50
N ILE A 47 9.08 17.82 0.41
CA ILE A 47 10.10 18.84 0.63
C ILE A 47 11.15 18.84 -0.48
N ASN A 48 11.56 17.66 -0.95
CA ASN A 48 12.45 17.52 -2.10
C ASN A 48 12.11 16.26 -2.89
N PRO A 49 11.64 16.40 -4.15
CA PRO A 49 11.29 15.25 -4.99
C PRO A 49 12.48 14.31 -5.24
N ASP A 50 13.70 14.85 -5.33
CA ASP A 50 14.92 14.08 -5.57
C ASP A 50 15.24 13.10 -4.43
N LEU A 51 14.68 13.31 -3.22
CA LEU A 51 14.81 12.37 -2.10
C LEU A 51 13.91 11.14 -2.28
N ALA A 52 12.96 11.17 -3.22
CA ALA A 52 12.09 10.04 -3.52
C ALA A 52 12.78 8.99 -4.41
N GLU A 53 13.93 9.32 -5.01
CA GLU A 53 14.69 8.42 -5.87
C GLU A 53 15.44 7.37 -5.04
N LEU A 54 14.69 6.36 -4.59
CA LEU A 54 15.26 5.16 -3.98
C LEU A 54 15.62 4.13 -5.06
N PRO A 55 16.72 3.39 -4.90
CA PRO A 55 17.02 2.24 -5.75
C PRO A 55 15.82 1.29 -5.78
N ALA A 56 15.46 0.78 -6.97
CA ALA A 56 14.27 -0.06 -7.18
C ALA A 56 14.21 -1.30 -6.27
N ILE A 57 15.35 -1.77 -5.78
CA ILE A 57 15.44 -2.88 -4.82
C ILE A 57 14.77 -2.55 -3.47
N ILE A 58 14.77 -1.29 -3.03
CA ILE A 58 14.25 -0.90 -1.72
C ILE A 58 12.71 -1.05 -1.65
N PRO A 59 11.91 -0.45 -2.56
CA PRO A 59 10.47 -0.70 -2.59
C PRO A 59 10.11 -2.17 -2.80
N LEU A 60 10.86 -2.88 -3.68
CA LEU A 60 10.63 -4.29 -3.95
C LEU A 60 10.87 -5.17 -2.72
N PHE A 61 11.95 -4.91 -1.99
CA PHE A 61 12.27 -5.61 -0.75
C PHE A 61 11.21 -5.34 0.33
N GLY A 62 10.79 -4.08 0.51
CA GLY A 62 9.72 -3.72 1.45
C GLY A 62 8.40 -4.41 1.10
N LEU A 63 8.01 -4.41 -0.18
CA LEU A 63 6.83 -5.10 -0.67
C LEU A 63 6.92 -6.63 -0.46
N ALA A 64 8.07 -7.24 -0.73
CA ALA A 64 8.29 -8.67 -0.52
C ALA A 64 8.16 -9.06 0.96
N LEU A 65 8.78 -8.30 1.88
CA LEU A 65 8.63 -8.50 3.32
C LEU A 65 7.18 -8.29 3.78
N PHE A 66 6.49 -7.29 3.25
CA PHE A 66 5.09 -7.03 3.56
C PHE A 66 4.18 -8.19 3.13
N ILE A 67 4.31 -8.68 1.89
CA ILE A 67 3.53 -9.82 1.40
C ILE A 67 3.87 -11.09 2.19
N TYR A 68 5.15 -11.33 2.51
CA TYR A 68 5.58 -12.47 3.31
C TYR A 68 4.94 -12.46 4.71
N THR A 69 5.00 -11.33 5.40
CA THR A 69 4.42 -11.19 6.76
C THR A 69 2.91 -11.34 6.75
N ILE A 70 2.20 -10.77 5.77
CA ILE A 70 0.76 -10.99 5.59
C ILE A 70 0.45 -12.46 5.31
N GLY A 71 1.24 -13.12 4.46
CA GLY A 71 1.08 -14.53 4.13
C GLY A 71 1.22 -15.42 5.36
N LEU A 72 2.23 -15.16 6.20
CA LEU A 72 2.41 -15.87 7.47
C LEU A 72 1.27 -15.61 8.47
N ALA A 73 0.86 -14.35 8.64
CA ALA A 73 -0.19 -13.98 9.59
C ALA A 73 -1.59 -14.49 9.19
N SER A 74 -1.90 -14.41 7.89
CA SER A 74 -3.23 -14.76 7.34
C SER A 74 -3.34 -16.23 6.93
N GLY A 75 -2.21 -16.93 6.75
CA GLY A 75 -2.16 -18.30 6.23
C GLY A 75 -3.05 -19.29 7.01
N PRO A 76 -2.88 -19.44 8.34
CA PRO A 76 -3.69 -20.38 9.12
C PRO A 76 -5.20 -20.11 9.01
N ALA A 77 -5.62 -18.84 9.06
CA ALA A 77 -7.02 -18.45 8.94
C ALA A 77 -7.57 -18.74 7.54
N PHE A 78 -6.79 -18.49 6.49
CA PHE A 78 -7.15 -18.80 5.11
C PHE A 78 -7.37 -20.30 4.91
N PHE A 79 -6.42 -21.15 5.30
CA PHE A 79 -6.56 -22.61 5.16
C PHE A 79 -7.67 -23.17 6.06
N GLY A 80 -7.86 -22.60 7.25
CA GLY A 80 -8.99 -22.93 8.13
C GLY A 80 -10.34 -22.65 7.46
N GLY A 81 -10.51 -21.46 6.89
CA GLY A 81 -11.73 -21.08 6.17
C GLY A 81 -11.97 -21.92 4.91
N LEU A 82 -10.92 -22.25 4.17
CA LEU A 82 -11.02 -23.08 2.96
C LEU A 82 -11.45 -24.52 3.27
N ARG A 83 -10.99 -25.07 4.40
CA ARG A 83 -11.34 -26.43 4.83
C ARG A 83 -12.77 -26.56 5.36
N GLN A 84 -13.31 -25.51 5.98
CA GLN A 84 -14.65 -25.55 6.56
C GLN A 84 -15.72 -25.21 5.51
N ASP A 85 -15.57 -24.08 4.81
CA ASP A 85 -16.60 -23.51 3.93
C ASP A 85 -16.01 -22.93 2.64
N GLY A 86 -14.96 -23.56 2.09
CA GLY A 86 -14.15 -22.99 1.01
C GLY A 86 -14.92 -22.54 -0.22
N VAL A 87 -15.97 -23.27 -0.63
CA VAL A 87 -16.83 -22.87 -1.75
C VAL A 87 -17.60 -21.60 -1.44
N ARG A 88 -18.16 -21.48 -0.23
CA ARG A 88 -18.92 -20.29 0.20
C ARG A 88 -18.01 -19.07 0.30
N VAL A 89 -16.80 -19.26 0.83
CA VAL A 89 -15.76 -18.22 0.89
C VAL A 89 -15.36 -17.78 -0.51
N ALA A 90 -15.12 -18.72 -1.44
CA ALA A 90 -14.75 -18.40 -2.81
C ALA A 90 -15.84 -17.60 -3.52
N ILE A 91 -17.11 -18.01 -3.40
CA ILE A 91 -18.25 -17.28 -3.97
C ILE A 91 -18.32 -15.86 -3.38
N ALA A 92 -18.18 -15.72 -2.06
CA ALA A 92 -18.20 -14.41 -1.40
C ALA A 92 -17.06 -13.51 -1.92
N VAL A 93 -15.84 -14.03 -2.04
CA VAL A 93 -14.69 -13.28 -2.58
C VAL A 93 -14.94 -12.85 -4.02
N VAL A 94 -15.39 -13.75 -4.89
CA VAL A 94 -15.68 -13.43 -6.29
C VAL A 94 -16.77 -12.36 -6.39
N PHE A 95 -17.85 -12.50 -5.63
CA PHE A 95 -18.94 -11.53 -5.61
C PHE A 95 -18.46 -10.16 -5.12
N LEU A 96 -17.68 -10.12 -4.05
CA LEU A 96 -17.16 -8.87 -3.48
C LEU A 96 -16.20 -8.17 -4.46
N LEU A 97 -15.29 -8.92 -5.09
CA LEU A 97 -14.38 -8.38 -6.11
C LEU A 97 -15.12 -7.87 -7.34
N ALA A 98 -16.15 -8.60 -7.79
CA ALA A 98 -17.00 -8.17 -8.91
C ALA A 98 -17.78 -6.89 -8.56
N ALA A 99 -18.38 -6.83 -7.37
CA ALA A 99 -19.10 -5.65 -6.91
C ALA A 99 -18.17 -4.42 -6.82
N ILE A 100 -16.96 -4.59 -6.28
CA ILE A 100 -15.96 -3.52 -6.20
C ILE A 100 -15.52 -3.10 -7.60
N GLY A 101 -15.20 -4.07 -8.48
CA GLY A 101 -14.80 -3.80 -9.86
C GLY A 101 -15.87 -3.04 -10.66
N LEU A 102 -17.13 -3.45 -10.54
CA LEU A 102 -18.27 -2.77 -11.15
C LEU A 102 -18.45 -1.35 -10.59
N THR A 103 -18.34 -1.18 -9.26
CA THR A 103 -18.48 0.12 -8.61
C THR A 103 -17.37 1.08 -9.04
N VAL A 104 -16.11 0.62 -8.99
CA VAL A 104 -14.96 1.39 -9.44
C VAL A 104 -15.10 1.72 -10.93
N GLY A 105 -15.46 0.75 -11.76
CA GLY A 105 -15.66 0.97 -13.20
C GLY A 105 -16.76 2.00 -13.49
N GLY A 106 -17.91 1.89 -12.83
CA GLY A 106 -19.03 2.82 -12.97
C GLY A 106 -18.70 4.23 -12.51
N VAL A 107 -18.10 4.39 -11.33
CA VAL A 107 -17.65 5.69 -10.82
C VAL A 107 -16.60 6.28 -11.75
N SER A 108 -15.65 5.48 -12.21
CA SER A 108 -14.58 5.95 -13.10
C SER A 108 -15.12 6.40 -14.46
N ALA A 109 -16.14 5.73 -14.98
CA ALA A 109 -16.82 6.14 -16.21
C ALA A 109 -17.62 7.43 -16.01
N LEU A 110 -18.27 7.60 -14.85
CA LEU A 110 -19.07 8.79 -14.54
C LEU A 110 -18.21 10.05 -14.35
N PHE A 111 -17.04 9.92 -13.72
CA PHE A 111 -16.14 11.03 -13.41
C PHE A 111 -14.94 11.15 -14.38
N GLY A 112 -14.81 10.24 -15.35
CA GLY A 112 -13.77 10.29 -16.38
C GLY A 112 -12.35 10.01 -15.86
N PHE A 113 -12.19 9.10 -14.89
CA PHE A 113 -10.88 8.80 -14.29
C PHE A 113 -9.93 8.08 -15.25
N ASP A 114 -8.66 8.52 -15.29
CA ASP A 114 -7.57 7.86 -16.02
C ASP A 114 -7.21 6.51 -15.37
N PRO A 115 -6.54 5.60 -16.09
CA PRO A 115 -6.19 4.27 -15.58
C PRO A 115 -5.44 4.28 -14.23
N GLY A 116 -4.59 5.28 -14.00
CA GLY A 116 -3.87 5.45 -12.73
C GLY A 116 -4.84 5.79 -11.60
N ALA A 117 -5.69 6.80 -11.78
CA ALA A 117 -6.71 7.16 -10.79
C ALA A 117 -7.68 6.00 -10.49
N ARG A 118 -8.03 5.17 -11.48
CA ARG A 118 -8.82 3.94 -11.27
C ARG A 118 -8.10 2.92 -10.41
N ALA A 119 -6.80 2.73 -10.62
CA ALA A 119 -5.98 1.83 -9.82
C ALA A 119 -5.91 2.31 -8.36
N TRP A 120 -5.72 3.62 -8.14
CA TRP A 120 -5.78 4.24 -6.81
C TRP A 120 -7.13 4.05 -6.14
N LEU A 121 -8.24 4.26 -6.86
CA LEU A 121 -9.58 4.07 -6.31
C LEU A 121 -9.85 2.61 -5.92
N PHE A 122 -9.50 1.66 -6.79
CA PHE A 122 -9.65 0.23 -6.51
C PHE A 122 -8.83 -0.20 -5.30
N ALA A 123 -7.52 0.06 -5.29
CA ALA A 123 -6.64 -0.34 -4.21
C ALA A 123 -6.96 0.39 -2.90
N GLY A 124 -7.28 1.68 -2.96
CA GLY A 124 -7.63 2.50 -1.81
C GLY A 124 -8.93 2.05 -1.14
N SER A 125 -9.95 1.70 -1.92
CA SER A 125 -11.23 1.19 -1.38
C SER A 125 -11.07 -0.08 -0.55
N GLN A 126 -10.06 -0.90 -0.86
CA GLN A 126 -9.76 -2.16 -0.19
C GLN A 126 -8.63 -2.01 0.83
N THR A 127 -8.09 -0.80 1.03
CA THR A 127 -6.87 -0.56 1.81
C THR A 127 -5.71 -1.49 1.40
N ASN A 128 -5.65 -1.87 0.12
CA ASN A 128 -4.77 -2.89 -0.42
C ASN A 128 -3.60 -2.24 -1.16
N THR A 129 -2.64 -1.71 -0.40
CA THR A 129 -1.41 -1.07 -0.91
C THR A 129 -0.61 -1.95 -1.90
N PRO A 130 -0.40 -3.27 -1.70
CA PRO A 130 0.35 -4.06 -2.68
C PRO A 130 -0.41 -4.25 -4.01
N ALA A 131 -1.75 -4.23 -4.00
CA ALA A 131 -2.54 -4.24 -5.23
C ALA A 131 -2.32 -2.96 -6.05
N LEU A 132 -2.14 -1.80 -5.40
CA LEU A 132 -1.77 -0.57 -6.08
C LEU A 132 -0.41 -0.70 -6.76
N SER A 133 0.62 -1.17 -6.05
CA SER A 133 1.96 -1.34 -6.61
C SER A 133 1.95 -2.27 -7.81
N ALA A 134 1.21 -3.38 -7.75
CA ALA A 134 1.05 -4.31 -8.86
C ALA A 134 0.32 -3.69 -10.06
N ALA A 135 -0.75 -2.91 -9.82
CA ALA A 135 -1.50 -2.24 -10.87
C ALA A 135 -0.67 -1.15 -11.57
N LEU A 136 0.06 -0.33 -10.81
CA LEU A 136 0.94 0.71 -11.37
C LEU A 136 2.08 0.10 -12.19
N ALA A 137 2.62 -1.05 -11.78
CA ALA A 137 3.65 -1.74 -12.56
C ALA A 137 3.17 -2.21 -13.94
N GLN A 138 1.87 -2.48 -14.13
CA GLN A 138 1.28 -2.81 -15.43
C GLN A 138 0.96 -1.57 -16.28
N LEU A 139 0.81 -0.41 -15.64
CA LEU A 139 0.52 0.87 -16.30
C LEU A 139 1.78 1.67 -16.63
N ALA A 140 2.94 1.25 -16.11
CA ALA A 140 4.23 1.85 -16.45
C ALA A 140 4.53 1.64 -17.95
N PRO A 141 5.04 2.65 -18.66
CA PRO A 141 5.35 2.58 -20.09
C PRO A 141 6.46 1.58 -20.43
#